data_AF-A0A4R3R7F1-F1
#
_entry.id   AF-A0A4R3R7F1-F1
#
_cell.length_a   1.000
_cell.length_b   1.000
_cell.length_c   1.000
_cell.angle_alpha   90.00
_cell.angle_beta   90.00
_cell.angle_gamma   90.00
#
_symmetry.space_group_name_H-M   'P 1'
#
loop_
_entity.id
_entity.type
_entity.pdbx_description
1 polymer ?
#
loop_
_entity_poly.entity_id
_entity_poly.type
_entity_poly.pdbx_seq_one_letter_code
_entity_poly.pdbx_strand_id
1 'polypeptide(L)'
;MRRPTDNGFTERRNAAADAKRELLAKFASAPKSADPAMQARLAARDAVTQARALRRAEREALKAAQNRRILADAAAEEKAEAESRQAEIADQVSRAEATEAARKAERDRRYAARKARQA
;
A
#
# COMPACT_ATOMS: atom_id res chain seq x y z
N MET A 1 29.76 -60.93 5.79
CA MET A 1 29.37 -60.49 7.14
C MET A 1 28.17 -59.55 7.02
N ARG A 2 26.98 -59.96 7.49
CA ARG A 2 25.74 -59.17 7.40
C ARG A 2 25.80 -58.05 8.46
N ARG A 3 25.49 -56.79 8.09
CA ARG A 3 25.59 -55.64 9.02
C ARG A 3 24.49 -55.72 10.09
N PRO A 4 24.75 -55.39 11.37
CA PRO A 4 23.80 -55.57 12.48
C PRO A 4 22.66 -54.55 12.52
N THR A 5 22.52 -53.72 11.48
CA THR A 5 21.57 -52.60 11.46
C THR A 5 20.31 -52.87 10.64
N ASP A 6 20.21 -54.06 10.03
CA ASP A 6 18.98 -54.47 9.36
C ASP A 6 18.07 -55.17 10.37
N ASN A 7 17.30 -54.37 11.10
CA ASN A 7 16.07 -54.85 11.75
C ASN A 7 15.32 -55.67 10.70
N GLY A 8 15.21 -56.98 10.92
CA GLY A 8 14.78 -57.93 9.91
C GLY A 8 13.41 -57.54 9.32
N PHE A 9 13.04 -58.11 8.17
CA PHE A 9 11.72 -57.87 7.56
C PHE A 9 10.57 -58.04 8.58
N THR A 10 10.68 -59.04 9.44
CA THR A 10 9.73 -59.32 10.53
C THR A 10 9.68 -58.19 11.56
N GLU A 11 10.82 -57.67 11.97
CA GLU A 11 10.92 -56.56 12.94
C GLU A 11 10.35 -55.27 12.36
N ARG A 12 10.64 -54.95 11.09
CA ARG A 12 10.04 -53.80 10.40
C ARG A 12 8.52 -53.93 10.28
N ARG A 13 8.03 -55.13 9.97
CA ARG A 13 6.59 -55.41 9.89
C ARG A 13 5.91 -55.21 11.24
N ASN A 14 6.52 -55.70 12.31
CA ASN A 14 5.98 -55.59 13.66
C ASN A 14 6.00 -54.13 14.13
N ALA A 15 7.12 -53.41 13.95
CA ALA A 15 7.21 -51.99 14.27
C ALA A 15 6.16 -51.13 13.52
N ALA A 16 5.91 -51.43 12.25
CA ALA A 16 4.85 -50.75 11.49
C ALA A 16 3.44 -51.08 12.01
N ALA A 17 3.21 -52.32 12.47
CA ALA A 17 1.95 -52.72 13.07
C ALA A 17 1.73 -52.03 14.43
N ASP A 18 2.78 -51.94 15.26
CA ASP A 18 2.75 -51.25 16.54
C ASP A 18 2.53 -49.75 16.37
N ALA A 19 3.23 -49.10 15.43
CA ALA A 19 3.02 -47.69 15.12
C ALA A 19 1.57 -47.40 14.66
N LYS A 20 0.98 -48.27 13.84
CA LYS A 20 -0.44 -48.15 13.45
C LYS A 20 -1.37 -48.33 14.64
N ARG A 21 -1.10 -49.30 15.51
CA ARG A 21 -1.88 -49.54 16.73
C ARG A 21 -1.82 -48.34 17.68
N GLU A 22 -0.65 -47.75 17.87
CA GLU A 22 -0.49 -46.53 18.67
C GLU A 22 -1.22 -45.33 18.08
N LEU A 23 -1.20 -45.17 16.75
CA LEU A 23 -1.95 -44.11 16.07
C LEU A 23 -3.45 -44.29 16.31
N LEU A 24 -3.99 -45.49 16.11
CA LEU A 24 -5.41 -45.76 16.35
C LEU A 24 -5.79 -45.54 17.83
N ALA A 25 -4.92 -45.95 18.77
CA ALA A 25 -5.14 -45.70 20.19
C ALA A 25 -5.17 -44.19 20.52
N LYS A 26 -4.27 -43.40 19.92
CA LYS A 26 -4.27 -41.93 20.04
C LYS A 26 -5.54 -41.30 19.46
N PHE A 27 -6.03 -41.78 18.33
CA PHE A 27 -7.30 -41.30 17.75
C PHE A 27 -8.52 -41.68 18.59
N ALA A 28 -8.51 -42.88 19.19
CA ALA A 28 -9.60 -43.34 20.05
C ALA A 28 -9.64 -42.58 21.39
N SER A 29 -8.49 -42.22 21.95
CA SER A 29 -8.38 -41.44 23.19
C SER A 29 -8.36 -39.93 23.00
N ALA A 30 -8.25 -39.45 21.76
CA ALA A 30 -8.31 -38.03 21.46
C ALA A 30 -9.66 -37.45 21.87
N PRO A 31 -9.68 -36.28 22.52
CA PRO A 31 -10.92 -35.64 22.88
C PRO A 31 -11.68 -35.29 21.60
N LYS A 32 -12.94 -35.71 21.55
CA LYS A 32 -13.81 -35.52 20.41
C LYS A 32 -14.21 -34.06 20.31
N SER A 33 -14.66 -33.64 19.13
CA SER A 33 -15.20 -32.29 18.95
C SER A 33 -16.39 -32.01 19.87
N ALA A 34 -17.13 -33.02 20.31
CA ALA A 34 -18.24 -32.86 21.26
C ALA A 34 -17.79 -32.68 22.72
N ASP A 35 -16.50 -32.86 23.04
CA ASP A 35 -16.03 -32.73 24.42
C ASP A 35 -16.06 -31.26 24.88
N PRO A 36 -16.64 -30.96 26.07
CA PRO A 36 -16.78 -29.60 26.56
C PRO A 36 -15.46 -28.82 26.65
N ALA A 37 -14.36 -29.50 27.02
CA ALA A 37 -13.04 -28.89 27.09
C ALA A 37 -12.48 -28.49 25.71
N MET A 38 -12.79 -29.26 24.66
CA MET A 38 -12.40 -28.91 23.28
C MET A 38 -13.25 -27.77 22.75
N GLN A 39 -14.56 -27.77 23.03
CA GLN A 39 -15.45 -26.67 22.68
C GLN A 39 -15.02 -25.36 23.34
N ALA A 40 -14.66 -25.39 24.64
CA ALA A 40 -14.14 -24.22 25.34
C ALA A 40 -12.84 -23.67 24.70
N ARG A 41 -11.93 -24.55 24.26
CA ARG A 41 -10.71 -24.16 23.56
C ARG A 41 -10.99 -23.53 22.20
N LEU A 42 -11.92 -24.10 21.43
CA LEU A 42 -12.34 -23.56 20.14
C LEU A 42 -12.98 -22.18 20.31
N ALA A 43 -13.93 -22.05 21.23
CA ALA A 43 -14.59 -20.78 21.54
C ALA A 43 -13.57 -19.70 21.98
N ALA A 44 -12.59 -20.05 22.81
CA ALA A 44 -11.53 -19.13 23.21
C ALA A 44 -10.65 -18.69 22.01
N ARG A 45 -10.29 -19.63 21.12
CA ARG A 45 -9.52 -19.30 19.91
C ARG A 45 -10.32 -18.40 18.97
N ASP A 46 -11.60 -18.67 18.80
CA ASP A 46 -12.48 -17.90 17.93
C ASP A 46 -12.69 -16.49 18.48
N ALA A 47 -12.89 -16.33 19.79
CA ALA A 47 -12.93 -15.04 20.45
C ALA A 47 -11.65 -14.21 20.23
N VAL A 48 -10.47 -14.84 20.38
CA VAL A 48 -9.18 -14.19 20.11
C VAL A 48 -9.06 -13.80 18.64
N THR A 49 -9.54 -14.65 17.73
CA THR A 49 -9.48 -14.41 16.29
C THR A 49 -10.38 -13.25 15.89
N GLN A 50 -11.61 -13.21 16.41
CA GLN A 50 -12.54 -12.10 16.22
C GLN A 50 -11.97 -10.79 16.78
N ALA A 51 -11.42 -10.79 18.00
CA ALA A 51 -10.77 -9.61 18.58
C ALA A 51 -9.55 -9.13 17.77
N ARG A 52 -8.80 -10.05 17.14
CA ARG A 52 -7.71 -9.70 16.22
C ARG A 52 -8.23 -9.14 14.90
N ALA A 53 -9.33 -9.69 14.38
CA ALA A 53 -9.95 -9.20 13.15
C ALA A 53 -10.49 -7.78 13.31
N LEU A 54 -11.19 -7.49 14.42
CA LEU A 54 -11.68 -6.15 14.74
C LEU A 54 -10.53 -5.13 14.83
N ARG A 55 -9.46 -5.44 15.60
CA ARG A 55 -8.27 -4.58 15.68
C ARG A 55 -7.52 -4.41 14.36
N ARG A 56 -7.63 -5.36 13.43
CA ARG A 56 -7.06 -5.21 12.08
C ARG A 56 -7.93 -4.28 11.25
N ALA A 57 -9.24 -4.49 11.23
CA ALA A 57 -10.19 -3.64 10.52
C ALA A 57 -10.11 -2.17 10.97
N GLU A 58 -10.04 -1.91 12.27
CA GLU A 58 -9.87 -0.56 12.82
C GLU A 58 -8.57 0.10 12.34
N ARG A 59 -7.44 -0.63 12.42
CA ARG A 59 -6.14 -0.11 11.97
C ARG A 59 -6.11 0.13 10.46
N GLU A 60 -6.73 -0.74 9.68
CA GLU A 60 -6.84 -0.59 8.22
C GLU A 60 -7.69 0.62 7.86
N ALA A 61 -8.82 0.83 8.54
CA ALA A 61 -9.65 2.01 8.36
C ALA A 61 -8.90 3.31 8.69
N LEU A 62 -8.16 3.33 9.80
CA LEU A 62 -7.32 4.48 10.18
C LEU A 62 -6.21 4.76 9.16
N LYS A 63 -5.50 3.72 8.72
CA LYS A 63 -4.46 3.85 7.68
C LYS A 63 -5.04 4.33 6.36
N ALA A 64 -6.19 3.81 5.94
CA ALA A 64 -6.86 4.25 4.72
C ALA A 64 -7.28 5.73 4.81
N ALA A 65 -7.81 6.16 5.95
CA ALA A 65 -8.15 7.57 6.18
C ALA A 65 -6.91 8.48 6.15
N GLN A 66 -5.82 8.08 6.80
CA GLN A 66 -4.56 8.83 6.79
C GLN A 66 -3.97 8.92 5.38
N ASN A 67 -3.91 7.81 4.65
CA ASN A 67 -3.40 7.80 3.27
C ASN A 67 -4.25 8.67 2.35
N ARG A 68 -5.58 8.69 2.51
CA ARG A 68 -6.45 9.59 1.75
C ARG A 68 -6.14 11.06 2.03
N ARG A 69 -5.86 11.43 3.29
CA ARG A 69 -5.45 12.80 3.63
C ARG A 69 -4.12 13.16 2.97
N ILE A 70 -3.10 12.33 3.15
CA ILE A 70 -1.77 12.55 2.55
C ILE A 70 -1.87 12.71 1.02
N LEU A 71 -2.64 11.86 0.35
CA LEU A 71 -2.82 11.95 -1.10
C LEU A 71 -3.61 13.20 -1.52
N ALA A 72 -4.62 13.60 -0.75
CA ALA A 72 -5.38 14.81 -1.02
C ALA A 72 -4.52 16.06 -0.82
N ASP A 73 -3.72 16.10 0.25
CA ASP A 73 -2.82 17.21 0.57
C ASP A 73 -1.72 17.32 -0.51
N ALA A 74 -1.08 16.21 -0.88
CA ALA A 74 -0.08 16.20 -1.97
C ALA A 74 -0.68 16.65 -3.31
N ALA A 75 -1.90 16.21 -3.65
CA ALA A 75 -2.58 16.65 -4.86
C ALA A 75 -2.98 18.13 -4.83
N ALA A 76 -3.27 18.68 -3.64
CA ALA A 76 -3.55 20.10 -3.47
C ALA A 76 -2.28 20.94 -3.61
N GLU A 77 -1.16 20.50 -3.02
CA GLU A 77 0.16 21.13 -3.16
C GLU A 77 0.61 21.13 -4.62
N GLU A 78 0.53 19.99 -5.32
CA GLU A 78 0.91 19.90 -6.74
C GLU A 78 0.08 20.85 -7.62
N LYS A 79 -1.22 20.96 -7.35
CA LYS A 79 -2.10 21.91 -8.05
C LYS A 79 -1.71 23.36 -7.77
N ALA A 80 -1.49 23.71 -6.50
CA ALA A 80 -1.08 25.06 -6.12
C ALA A 80 0.28 25.44 -6.77
N GLU A 81 1.24 24.51 -6.82
CA GLU A 81 2.51 24.73 -7.51
C GLU A 81 2.34 24.86 -9.03
N ALA A 82 1.46 24.06 -9.65
CA ALA A 82 1.17 24.18 -11.07
C ALA A 82 0.49 25.52 -11.40
N GLU A 83 -0.46 25.95 -10.57
CA GLU A 83 -1.14 27.25 -10.71
C GLU A 83 -0.17 28.41 -10.52
N SER A 84 0.71 28.35 -9.51
CA SER A 84 1.76 29.37 -9.30
C SER A 84 2.70 29.47 -10.50
N ARG A 85 3.17 28.33 -11.02
CA ARG A 85 4.02 28.30 -12.22
C ARG A 85 3.31 28.87 -13.44
N GLN A 86 2.04 28.55 -13.63
CA GLN A 86 1.24 29.10 -14.73
C GLN A 86 1.04 30.62 -14.59
N ALA A 87 0.77 31.10 -13.38
CA ALA A 87 0.65 32.53 -13.10
C ALA A 87 1.96 33.28 -13.35
N GLU A 88 3.10 32.72 -12.93
CA GLU A 88 4.42 33.29 -13.19
C GLU A 88 4.73 33.36 -14.69
N ILE A 89 4.44 32.30 -15.44
CA ILE A 89 4.61 32.28 -16.90
C ILE A 89 3.71 33.33 -17.55
N ALA A 90 2.44 33.42 -17.14
CA ALA A 90 1.50 34.41 -17.66
C ALA A 90 1.95 35.85 -17.39
N ASP A 91 2.46 36.14 -16.19
CA ASP A 91 3.02 37.44 -15.84
C ASP A 91 4.27 37.77 -16.68
N GLN A 92 5.17 36.80 -16.88
CA GLN A 92 6.35 36.98 -17.74
C GLN A 92 5.95 37.28 -19.19
N VAL A 93 4.97 36.56 -19.75
CA VAL A 93 4.45 36.81 -21.10
C VAL A 93 3.82 38.20 -21.19
N SER A 94 2.95 38.57 -20.23
CA SER A 94 2.32 39.89 -20.19
C SER A 94 3.36 41.02 -20.11
N ARG A 95 4.42 40.85 -19.33
CA ARG A 95 5.53 41.81 -19.25
C ARG A 95 6.28 41.90 -20.57
N ALA A 96 6.58 40.77 -21.21
CA ALA A 96 7.24 40.75 -22.52
C ALA A 96 6.40 41.50 -23.56
N GLU A 97 5.11 41.21 -23.68
CA GLU A 97 4.18 41.88 -24.58
C GLU A 97 4.12 43.40 -24.32
N ALA A 98 4.04 43.81 -23.05
CA ALA A 98 4.05 45.23 -22.68
C ALA A 98 5.36 45.93 -23.09
N THR A 99 6.51 45.28 -22.91
CA THR A 99 7.80 45.84 -23.33
C THR A 99 7.91 45.95 -24.85
N GLU A 100 7.38 44.98 -25.60
CA GLU A 100 7.36 45.02 -27.06
C GLU A 100 6.42 46.12 -27.58
N ALA A 101 5.24 46.26 -26.98
CA ALA A 101 4.31 47.33 -27.28
C ALA A 101 4.94 48.71 -27.03
N ALA A 102 5.66 48.89 -25.91
CA ALA A 102 6.39 50.12 -25.61
C ALA A 102 7.50 50.42 -26.63
N ARG A 103 8.28 49.40 -27.01
CA ARG A 103 9.32 49.54 -28.07
C ARG A 103 8.70 49.91 -29.41
N LYS A 104 7.56 49.33 -29.78
CA LYS A 104 6.83 49.67 -31.01
C LYS A 104 6.33 51.11 -30.96
N ALA A 105 5.67 51.53 -29.89
CA ALA A 105 5.19 52.90 -29.71
C ALA A 105 6.34 53.92 -29.81
N GLU A 106 7.50 53.62 -29.23
CA GLU A 106 8.69 54.47 -29.33
C GLU A 106 9.23 54.55 -30.76
N ARG A 107 9.28 53.43 -31.49
CA ARG A 107 9.64 53.44 -32.92
C ARG A 107 8.68 54.29 -33.75
N ASP A 108 7.38 54.16 -33.51
CA ASP A 108 6.34 54.91 -34.22
C ASP A 108 6.46 56.42 -33.94
N ARG A 109 6.73 56.81 -32.67
CA ARG A 109 7.02 58.21 -32.30
C ARG A 109 8.24 58.75 -33.05
N ARG A 110 9.33 57.99 -33.12
CA ARG A 110 10.55 58.40 -33.86
C ARG A 110 10.29 58.54 -35.35
N TYR A 111 9.53 57.61 -35.93
CA TYR A 111 9.17 57.66 -37.34
C TYR A 111 8.31 58.90 -37.65
N ALA A 112 7.30 59.18 -36.82
CA ALA A 112 6.48 60.38 -36.93
C ALA A 112 7.32 61.67 -36.82
N ALA A 113 8.23 61.75 -35.85
CA ALA A 113 9.13 62.89 -35.68
C ALA A 113 10.07 63.07 -36.89
N ARG A 114 10.59 61.98 -37.46
CA ARG A 114 11.42 62.04 -38.68
C ARG A 114 10.62 62.54 -39.87
N LYS A 115 9.41 62.00 -40.07
CA LYS A 115 8.51 62.41 -41.15
C LYS A 115 8.17 63.89 -41.06
N ALA A 116 7.89 64.40 -39.86
CA ALA A 116 7.60 65.82 -39.63
C ALA A 116 8.78 66.76 -39.93
N ARG A 117 10.03 66.28 -39.92
CA ARG A 117 11.22 67.06 -40.33
C ARG A 117 11.47 67.05 -41.83
N GLN A 118 10.90 66.09 -42.55
CA GLN A 118 11.06 65.93 -44.00
C GLN A 118 9.92 66.58 -44.80
N ALA A 119 8.84 66.98 -44.12
CA ALA A 119 7.79 67.84 -44.63
C ALA A 119 8.19 69.30 -44.45
#